data_AF-A0A316NJT9-F1
#
_entry.id   AF-A0A316NJT9-F1
#
_cell.length_a   1.000
_cell.length_b   1.000
_cell.length_c   1.000
_cell.angle_alpha   90.00
_cell.angle_beta   90.00
_cell.angle_gamma   90.00
#
_symmetry.space_group_name_H-M   'P 1'
#
loop_
_entity.id
_entity.type
_entity.pdbx_description
1 polymer ?
#
loop_
_entity_poly.entity_id
_entity_poly.type
_entity_poly.pdbx_seq_one_letter_code
_entity_poly.pdbx_strand_id
1 'polypeptide(L)'
;MKKVWKISVCAALIAMILTGFAALGILKYSDLAASDAMYQSRSTPDGEIVLVGIDQRAIEEIGPYEQWGRDVMATVLDTLNESEECHPAAIALDILYTSERDAGTDEWLAEAAGKYGNVVTAGAARFGTSMTEEENGEYGLDTFSVLEFEEPYEALAKATTRGHINVMLDGTDGVLRHHLLSFSLADGTEVPSLAL
;
A
#
# COMPACT_ATOMS: atom_id res chain seq x y z
N MET A 1 41.18 30.65 -16.08
CA MET A 1 41.26 29.27 -16.61
C MET A 1 41.83 28.28 -15.59
N LYS A 2 43.11 28.36 -15.16
CA LYS A 2 43.71 27.40 -14.21
C LYS A 2 42.98 27.26 -12.85
N LYS A 3 42.43 28.35 -12.31
CA LYS A 3 41.69 28.35 -11.03
C LYS A 3 40.34 27.61 -11.14
N VAL A 4 39.62 27.83 -12.24
CA VAL A 4 38.35 27.14 -12.53
C VAL A 4 38.59 25.65 -12.74
N TRP A 5 39.65 25.28 -13.47
CA TRP A 5 40.03 23.87 -13.65
C TRP A 5 40.33 23.16 -12.31
N LYS A 6 41.11 23.78 -11.42
CA LYS A 6 41.37 23.21 -10.08
C LYS A 6 40.08 22.99 -9.28
N ILE A 7 39.17 23.95 -9.30
CA ILE A 7 37.87 23.84 -8.62
C ILE A 7 37.05 22.68 -9.21
N SER A 8 36.98 22.57 -10.54
CA SER A 8 36.27 21.48 -11.21
C SER A 8 36.86 20.11 -10.88
N VAL A 9 38.19 19.96 -10.81
CA VAL A 9 38.83 18.69 -10.41
C VAL A 9 38.53 18.36 -8.96
N CYS A 10 38.63 19.33 -8.05
CA CYS A 10 38.26 19.12 -6.65
C CYS A 10 36.80 18.71 -6.49
N ALA A 11 35.87 19.37 -7.20
CA ALA A 11 34.45 19.02 -7.17
C ALA A 11 34.21 17.60 -7.70
N ALA A 12 34.85 17.22 -8.79
CA ALA A 12 34.74 15.87 -9.35
C ALA A 12 35.29 14.79 -8.40
N LEU A 13 36.40 15.06 -7.71
CA LEU A 13 36.95 14.14 -6.70
C LEU A 13 36.01 13.97 -5.51
N ILE A 14 35.43 15.07 -5.00
CA ILE A 14 34.47 15.02 -3.90
C ILE A 14 33.22 14.24 -4.32
N ALA A 15 32.68 14.51 -5.50
CA ALA A 15 31.54 13.79 -6.04
C ALA A 15 31.83 12.28 -6.14
N MET A 16 32.99 11.90 -6.70
CA MET A 16 33.41 10.50 -6.80
C MET A 16 33.52 9.82 -5.43
N ILE A 17 34.06 10.50 -4.42
CA ILE A 17 34.16 9.96 -3.05
C ILE A 17 32.76 9.76 -2.45
N LEU A 18 31.88 10.77 -2.58
CA LEU A 18 30.52 10.68 -2.06
C LEU A 18 29.71 9.58 -2.75
N THR A 19 29.82 9.46 -4.07
CA THR A 19 29.20 8.36 -4.82
C THR A 19 29.76 7.00 -4.39
N GLY A 20 31.07 6.91 -4.15
CA GLY A 20 31.69 5.69 -3.61
C GLY A 20 31.17 5.33 -2.21
N PHE A 21 31.01 6.31 -1.32
CA PHE A 21 30.45 6.10 0.01
C PHE A 21 28.98 5.69 -0.02
N ALA A 22 28.20 6.27 -0.93
CA ALA A 22 26.81 5.88 -1.15
C ALA A 22 26.73 4.44 -1.68
N ALA A 23 27.54 4.10 -2.69
CA ALA A 23 27.59 2.75 -3.27
C ALA A 23 28.02 1.68 -2.25
N LEU A 24 28.91 2.02 -1.32
CA LEU A 24 29.33 1.15 -0.22
C LEU A 24 28.36 1.15 0.98
N GLY A 25 27.31 1.98 0.95
CA GLY A 25 26.34 2.11 2.04
C GLY A 25 26.88 2.74 3.32
N ILE A 26 28.06 3.37 3.29
CA ILE A 26 28.72 3.95 4.47
C ILE A 26 27.86 5.04 5.12
N LEU A 27 27.13 5.80 4.29
CA LEU A 27 26.28 6.91 4.75
C LEU A 27 24.84 6.48 5.05
N LYS A 28 24.49 5.19 4.88
CA LYS A 28 23.10 4.71 4.94
C LYS A 28 22.40 5.08 6.25
N TYR A 29 23.01 4.83 7.40
CA TYR A 29 22.41 5.16 8.70
C TYR A 29 22.23 6.66 8.91
N SER A 30 23.19 7.47 8.47
CA SER A 30 23.09 8.93 8.58
C SER A 30 21.98 9.48 7.69
N ASP A 31 21.82 8.91 6.50
CA ASP A 31 20.75 9.25 5.56
C ASP A 31 19.37 8.86 6.08
N LEU A 32 19.24 7.66 6.66
CA LEU A 32 18.00 7.21 7.31
C LEU A 32 17.63 8.11 8.50
N ALA A 33 18.59 8.46 9.36
CA ALA A 33 18.35 9.34 10.50
C ALA A 33 17.93 10.76 10.05
N ALA A 34 18.53 11.27 8.97
CA ALA A 34 18.13 12.56 8.40
C ALA A 34 16.71 12.47 7.80
N SER A 35 16.39 11.39 7.10
CA SER A 35 15.05 11.14 6.54
C SER A 35 13.99 11.05 7.64
N ASP A 36 14.28 10.35 8.74
CA ASP A 36 13.37 10.27 9.88
C ASP A 36 13.13 11.64 10.52
N ALA A 37 14.19 12.42 10.72
CA ALA A 37 14.06 13.76 11.28
C ALA A 37 13.22 14.71 10.41
N MET A 38 13.25 14.52 9.09
CA MET A 38 12.55 15.38 8.13
C MET A 38 11.11 14.92 7.84
N TYR A 39 10.86 13.61 7.77
CA TYR A 39 9.60 13.05 7.28
C TYR A 39 8.78 12.31 8.34
N GLN A 40 9.39 11.80 9.42
CA GLN A 40 8.68 11.04 10.47
C GLN A 40 8.19 11.94 11.61
N SER A 41 7.62 13.09 11.27
CA SER A 41 7.01 13.98 12.27
C SER A 41 5.65 13.46 12.69
N ARG A 42 5.38 13.38 14.00
CA ARG A 42 4.03 13.11 14.51
C ARG A 42 3.18 14.37 14.34
N SER A 43 2.27 14.37 13.37
CA SER A 43 1.20 15.35 13.29
C SER A 43 -0.04 14.85 14.03
N THR A 44 -0.90 15.77 14.46
CA THR A 44 -2.25 15.40 14.88
C THR A 44 -2.99 14.80 13.69
N PRO A 45 -3.70 13.68 13.85
CA PRO A 45 -4.53 13.12 12.78
C PRO A 45 -5.50 14.18 12.26
N ASP A 46 -5.73 14.18 10.95
CA ASP A 46 -6.74 15.04 10.35
C ASP A 46 -8.10 14.74 10.99
N GLY A 47 -8.83 15.79 11.39
CA GLY A 47 -10.13 15.65 12.02
C GLY A 47 -11.20 15.09 11.07
N GLU A 48 -10.91 15.05 9.76
CA GLU A 48 -11.79 14.50 8.73
C GLU A 48 -11.61 12.98 8.52
N ILE A 49 -10.54 12.37 9.05
CA ILE A 49 -10.24 10.95 8.89
C ILE A 49 -10.59 10.19 10.18
N VAL A 50 -11.45 9.20 10.05
CA VAL A 50 -11.85 8.31 11.15
C VAL A 50 -11.26 6.92 10.93
N LEU A 51 -10.44 6.46 11.88
CA LEU A 51 -9.92 5.09 11.88
C LEU A 51 -10.81 4.20 12.73
N VAL A 52 -11.42 3.20 12.11
CA VAL A 52 -12.20 2.17 12.78
C VAL A 52 -11.38 0.89 12.80
N GLY A 53 -10.81 0.57 13.97
CA GLY A 53 -9.99 -0.63 14.16
C GLY A 53 -10.79 -1.78 14.77
N ILE A 54 -10.39 -3.01 14.47
CA ILE A 54 -10.81 -4.21 15.20
C ILE A 54 -10.03 -4.21 16.52
N ASP A 55 -10.68 -3.79 17.61
CA ASP A 55 -10.07 -3.69 18.93
C ASP A 55 -10.47 -4.86 19.84
N GLN A 56 -9.93 -4.86 21.06
CA GLN A 56 -10.23 -5.88 22.06
C GLN A 56 -11.74 -5.94 22.39
N ARG A 57 -12.43 -4.79 22.41
CA ARG A 57 -13.87 -4.75 22.69
C ARG A 57 -14.66 -5.41 21.57
N ALA A 58 -14.32 -5.15 20.31
CA ALA A 58 -14.95 -5.82 19.17
C ALA A 58 -14.77 -7.34 19.23
N ILE A 59 -13.59 -7.81 19.64
CA ILE A 59 -13.32 -9.25 19.83
C ILE A 59 -14.14 -9.83 20.99
N GLU A 60 -14.32 -9.09 22.08
CA GLU A 60 -15.13 -9.52 23.23
C GLU A 60 -16.63 -9.59 22.91
N GLU A 61 -17.12 -8.66 22.08
CA GLU A 61 -18.55 -8.56 21.74
C GLU A 61 -18.96 -9.46 20.57
N ILE A 62 -18.12 -9.55 19.51
CA ILE A 62 -18.45 -10.22 18.25
C ILE A 62 -17.71 -11.57 18.13
N GLY A 63 -16.62 -11.77 18.88
CA GLY A 63 -15.76 -12.95 18.83
C GLY A 63 -14.48 -12.73 18.00
N PRO A 64 -13.63 -13.76 17.85
CA PRO A 64 -12.40 -13.67 17.07
C PRO A 64 -12.67 -13.33 15.60
N TYR A 65 -11.94 -12.35 15.06
CA TYR A 65 -12.20 -11.81 13.71
C TYR A 65 -12.04 -12.85 12.60
N GLU A 66 -11.26 -13.92 12.82
CA GLU A 66 -11.09 -15.01 11.87
C GLU A 66 -12.40 -15.80 11.63
N GLN A 67 -13.36 -15.66 12.54
CA GLN A 67 -14.67 -16.32 12.50
C GLN A 67 -15.78 -15.40 11.97
N TRP A 68 -15.50 -14.11 11.77
CA TRP A 68 -16.51 -13.17 11.31
C TRP A 68 -16.91 -13.51 9.87
N GLY A 69 -18.22 -13.57 9.63
CA GLY A 69 -18.77 -13.64 8.28
C GLY A 69 -18.73 -12.27 7.60
N ARG A 70 -19.09 -12.24 6.31
CA ARG A 70 -19.11 -10.99 5.53
C ARG A 70 -20.25 -10.06 5.94
N ASP A 71 -21.26 -10.60 6.63
CA ASP A 71 -22.38 -9.88 7.23
C ASP A 71 -21.94 -8.80 8.21
N VAL A 72 -20.84 -9.03 8.96
CA VAL A 72 -20.30 -8.04 9.89
C VAL A 72 -19.87 -6.77 9.15
N MET A 73 -19.04 -6.91 8.12
CA MET A 73 -18.59 -5.75 7.35
C MET A 73 -19.69 -5.17 6.47
N ALA A 74 -20.60 -5.99 5.94
CA ALA A 74 -21.78 -5.48 5.23
C ALA A 74 -22.63 -4.57 6.13
N THR A 75 -22.87 -4.99 7.38
CA THR A 75 -23.59 -4.19 8.38
C THR A 75 -22.84 -2.91 8.73
N VAL A 76 -21.50 -2.96 8.85
CA VAL A 76 -20.68 -1.76 9.08
C VAL A 76 -20.83 -0.77 7.92
N LEU A 77 -20.74 -1.23 6.67
CA LEU A 77 -20.89 -0.38 5.49
C LEU A 77 -22.29 0.25 5.39
N ASP A 78 -23.34 -0.54 5.65
CA ASP A 78 -24.71 -0.03 5.67
C ASP A 78 -24.90 1.01 6.78
N THR A 79 -24.36 0.75 7.98
CA THR A 79 -24.46 1.67 9.13
C THR A 79 -23.72 2.98 8.87
N LEU A 80 -22.50 2.91 8.33
CA LEU A 80 -21.71 4.12 8.03
C LEU A 80 -22.37 4.99 6.94
N ASN A 81 -23.13 4.37 6.03
CA ASN A 81 -23.83 5.05 4.96
C ASN A 81 -25.33 5.29 5.23
N GLU A 82 -25.82 5.01 6.44
CA GLU A 82 -27.26 5.11 6.75
C GLU A 82 -27.78 6.55 6.64
N SER A 83 -26.94 7.53 7.01
CA SER A 83 -27.30 8.95 7.05
C SER A 83 -26.72 9.72 5.87
N GLU A 84 -27.58 10.26 5.01
CA GLU A 84 -27.17 11.11 3.89
C GLU A 84 -26.42 12.38 4.35
N GLU A 85 -26.69 12.88 5.56
CA GLU A 85 -26.04 14.10 6.05
C GLU A 85 -24.61 13.87 6.56
N CYS A 86 -24.26 12.63 6.91
CA CYS A 86 -22.97 12.32 7.55
C CYS A 86 -22.28 11.06 7.02
N HIS A 87 -22.70 10.53 5.87
CA HIS A 87 -21.99 9.40 5.27
C HIS A 87 -20.57 9.80 4.84
N PRO A 88 -19.57 8.90 4.98
CA PRO A 88 -18.20 9.19 4.57
C PRO A 88 -18.09 9.45 3.06
N ALA A 89 -17.22 10.39 2.69
CA ALA A 89 -16.87 10.62 1.28
C ALA A 89 -16.19 9.39 0.65
N ALA A 90 -15.42 8.63 1.45
CA ALA A 90 -14.82 7.37 1.08
C ALA A 90 -14.69 6.44 2.30
N ILE A 91 -14.74 5.14 2.08
CA ILE A 91 -14.56 4.08 3.08
C ILE A 91 -13.50 3.12 2.54
N ALA A 92 -12.32 3.12 3.15
CA ALA A 92 -11.25 2.18 2.82
C ALA A 92 -11.33 0.94 3.73
N LEU A 93 -11.52 -0.24 3.14
CA LEU A 93 -11.51 -1.51 3.84
C LEU A 93 -10.11 -2.14 3.76
N ASP A 94 -9.32 -1.98 4.83
CA ASP A 94 -8.02 -2.65 5.01
C ASP A 94 -8.19 -4.08 5.52
N ILE A 95 -8.93 -4.89 4.76
CA ILE A 95 -9.19 -6.31 5.03
C ILE A 95 -9.11 -7.07 3.71
N LEU A 96 -8.30 -8.13 3.67
CA LEU A 96 -8.12 -8.96 2.49
C LEU A 96 -9.26 -9.98 2.38
N TYR A 97 -10.01 -9.85 1.31
CA TYR A 97 -11.22 -10.62 1.06
C TYR A 97 -11.11 -11.40 -0.25
N THR A 98 -10.21 -12.38 -0.26
CA THR A 98 -9.62 -12.92 -1.51
C THR A 98 -10.35 -14.10 -2.12
N SER A 99 -11.25 -14.73 -1.36
CA SER A 99 -12.01 -15.88 -1.83
C SER A 99 -13.47 -15.82 -1.38
N GLU A 100 -14.31 -16.45 -2.18
CA GLU A 100 -15.69 -16.73 -1.84
C GLU A 100 -15.75 -17.76 -0.71
N ARG A 101 -16.72 -17.60 0.19
CA ARG A 101 -16.92 -18.48 1.35
C ARG A 101 -18.37 -18.93 1.46
N ASP A 102 -19.30 -17.97 1.47
CA ASP A 102 -20.73 -18.21 1.59
C ASP A 102 -21.45 -17.25 0.66
N ALA A 103 -22.12 -17.79 -0.36
CA ALA A 103 -22.68 -16.99 -1.45
C ALA A 103 -23.65 -15.91 -0.97
N GLY A 104 -24.44 -16.18 0.08
CA GLY A 104 -25.40 -15.20 0.60
C GLY A 104 -24.73 -14.01 1.27
N THR A 105 -23.74 -14.25 2.13
CA THR A 105 -23.01 -13.17 2.80
C THR A 105 -22.00 -12.49 1.88
N ASP A 106 -21.40 -13.20 0.93
CA ASP A 106 -20.52 -12.62 -0.10
C ASP A 106 -21.32 -11.68 -1.03
N GLU A 107 -22.54 -12.05 -1.42
CA GLU A 107 -23.43 -11.18 -2.20
C GLU A 107 -23.85 -9.94 -1.39
N TRP A 108 -24.24 -10.12 -0.12
CA TRP A 108 -24.63 -9.01 0.74
C TRP A 108 -23.50 -7.99 0.93
N LEU A 109 -22.26 -8.43 1.18
CA LEU A 109 -21.13 -7.51 1.30
C LEU A 109 -20.84 -6.78 -0.01
N ALA A 110 -20.93 -7.46 -1.15
CA ALA A 110 -20.75 -6.82 -2.46
C ALA A 110 -21.85 -5.77 -2.73
N GLU A 111 -23.10 -6.07 -2.40
CA GLU A 111 -24.22 -5.13 -2.52
C GLU A 111 -24.03 -3.90 -1.64
N ALA A 112 -23.74 -4.10 -0.34
CA ALA A 112 -23.52 -3.01 0.61
C ALA A 112 -22.36 -2.11 0.18
N ALA A 113 -21.28 -2.71 -0.35
CA ALA A 113 -20.11 -1.97 -0.81
C ALA A 113 -20.35 -1.19 -2.12
N GLY A 114 -21.15 -1.75 -3.03
CA GLY A 114 -21.46 -1.10 -4.31
C GLY A 114 -22.57 -0.06 -4.24
N LYS A 115 -23.46 -0.13 -3.25
CA LYS A 115 -24.69 0.67 -3.16
C LYS A 115 -24.46 2.18 -3.22
N TYR A 116 -23.41 2.68 -2.57
CA TYR A 116 -23.11 4.12 -2.47
C TYR A 116 -21.90 4.56 -3.29
N GLY A 117 -21.15 3.61 -3.87
CA GLY A 117 -19.99 3.90 -4.73
C GLY A 117 -18.82 4.59 -4.02
N ASN A 118 -18.77 4.56 -2.69
CA ASN A 118 -17.73 5.21 -1.88
C ASN A 118 -16.80 4.21 -1.18
N VAL A 119 -16.84 2.92 -1.53
CA VAL A 119 -16.02 1.88 -0.89
C VAL A 119 -14.80 1.54 -1.75
N VAL A 120 -13.63 1.51 -1.10
CA VAL A 120 -12.36 1.03 -1.67
C VAL A 120 -11.91 -0.21 -0.92
N THR A 121 -11.63 -1.29 -1.62
CA THR A 121 -11.24 -2.58 -1.03
C THR A 121 -9.75 -2.86 -1.18
N ALA A 122 -9.18 -3.53 -0.18
CA ALA A 122 -7.78 -3.91 -0.16
C ALA A 122 -7.46 -5.06 -1.12
N GLY A 123 -6.32 -4.95 -1.79
CA GLY A 123 -5.58 -6.06 -2.35
C GLY A 123 -4.12 -6.07 -1.87
N ALA A 124 -3.44 -7.20 -1.98
CA ALA A 124 -2.05 -7.31 -1.56
C ALA A 124 -1.21 -8.05 -2.60
N ALA A 125 -0.15 -7.42 -3.09
CA ALA A 125 0.80 -8.07 -3.99
C ALA A 125 1.95 -8.72 -3.22
N ARG A 126 2.44 -9.86 -3.70
CA ARG A 126 3.71 -10.43 -3.27
C ARG A 126 4.76 -10.13 -4.32
N PHE A 127 5.81 -9.43 -3.94
CA PHE A 127 6.91 -9.07 -4.82
C PHE A 127 8.07 -10.06 -4.70
N GLY A 128 8.85 -10.19 -5.77
CA GLY A 128 10.11 -10.91 -5.75
C GLY A 128 10.76 -10.96 -7.12
N THR A 129 11.68 -11.91 -7.28
CA THR A 129 12.47 -12.01 -8.50
C THR A 129 11.77 -12.87 -9.56
N SER A 130 11.65 -12.35 -10.78
CA SER A 130 11.14 -13.08 -11.94
C SER A 130 12.01 -12.86 -13.17
N MET A 131 11.95 -13.79 -14.14
CA MET A 131 12.46 -13.55 -15.48
C MET A 131 11.39 -12.80 -16.29
N THR A 132 11.77 -11.69 -16.90
CA THR A 132 10.91 -10.86 -17.74
C THR A 132 11.52 -10.72 -19.13
N GLU A 133 10.68 -10.78 -20.16
CA GLU A 133 11.11 -10.51 -21.53
C GLU A 133 11.13 -8.99 -21.74
N GLU A 134 12.29 -8.44 -22.09
CA GLU A 134 12.46 -7.04 -22.44
C GLU A 134 11.93 -6.79 -23.86
N GLU A 135 11.67 -5.51 -24.20
CA GLU A 135 11.15 -5.12 -25.53
C GLU A 135 12.04 -5.55 -26.71
N ASN A 136 13.32 -5.82 -26.46
CA ASN A 136 14.30 -6.31 -27.43
C ASN A 136 14.27 -7.85 -27.62
N GLY A 137 13.41 -8.58 -26.91
CA GLY A 137 13.33 -10.04 -26.91
C GLY A 137 14.41 -10.74 -26.08
N GLU A 138 15.21 -9.99 -25.31
CA GLU A 138 16.13 -10.56 -24.33
C GLU A 138 15.40 -10.81 -23.02
N TYR A 139 15.82 -11.84 -22.28
CA TYR A 139 15.26 -12.10 -20.95
C TYR A 139 16.14 -11.45 -19.88
N GLY A 140 15.55 -10.50 -19.17
CA GLY A 140 16.11 -9.88 -17.98
C GLY A 140 15.68 -10.60 -16.71
N LEU A 141 16.42 -10.37 -15.63
CA LEU A 141 16.02 -10.75 -14.28
C LEU A 141 15.57 -9.49 -13.57
N ASP A 142 14.26 -9.40 -13.31
CA ASP A 142 13.67 -8.32 -12.54
C ASP A 142 13.55 -8.76 -11.08
N THR A 143 14.16 -7.99 -10.18
CA THR A 143 14.17 -8.27 -8.74
C THR A 143 12.95 -7.72 -8.00
N PHE A 144 12.06 -7.00 -8.70
CA PHE A 144 10.87 -6.37 -8.14
C PHE A 144 9.63 -6.62 -9.00
N SER A 145 9.39 -7.88 -9.37
CA SER A 145 8.20 -8.29 -10.10
C SER A 145 7.06 -8.70 -9.15
N VAL A 146 5.81 -8.44 -9.55
CA VAL A 146 4.62 -9.00 -8.90
C VAL A 146 4.58 -10.50 -9.18
N LEU A 147 4.74 -11.32 -8.14
CA LEU A 147 4.68 -12.77 -8.24
C LEU A 147 3.27 -13.31 -8.05
N GLU A 148 2.47 -12.61 -7.26
CA GLU A 148 1.11 -12.97 -6.89
C GLU A 148 0.38 -11.72 -6.45
N PHE A 149 -0.91 -11.65 -6.75
CA PHE A 149 -1.75 -10.55 -6.31
C PHE A 149 -3.05 -11.10 -5.73
N GLU A 150 -3.24 -10.86 -4.45
CA GLU A 150 -4.44 -11.20 -3.71
C GLU A 150 -5.48 -10.10 -3.89
N GLU A 151 -6.47 -10.38 -4.73
CA GLU A 151 -7.57 -9.46 -5.07
C GLU A 151 -8.84 -9.81 -4.33
N PRO A 152 -9.76 -8.84 -4.10
CA PRO A 152 -11.09 -9.15 -3.62
C PRO A 152 -11.79 -10.20 -4.52
N TYR A 153 -12.64 -11.04 -3.93
CA TYR A 153 -13.47 -11.97 -4.70
C TYR A 153 -14.31 -11.25 -5.75
N GLU A 154 -14.68 -11.97 -6.82
CA GLU A 154 -15.15 -11.39 -8.08
C GLU A 154 -16.31 -10.39 -7.91
N ALA A 155 -17.32 -10.74 -7.12
CA ALA A 155 -18.48 -9.85 -6.91
C ALA A 155 -18.09 -8.55 -6.18
N LEU A 156 -17.23 -8.62 -5.16
CA LEU A 156 -16.76 -7.44 -4.43
C LEU A 156 -15.82 -6.58 -5.28
N ALA A 157 -14.93 -7.20 -6.06
CA ALA A 157 -14.05 -6.49 -6.98
C ALA A 157 -14.83 -5.70 -8.05
N LYS A 158 -15.96 -6.23 -8.52
CA LYS A 158 -16.84 -5.53 -9.47
C LYS A 158 -17.62 -4.38 -8.83
N ALA A 159 -17.92 -4.49 -7.54
CA ALA A 159 -18.74 -3.51 -6.82
C ALA A 159 -17.93 -2.32 -6.29
N THR A 160 -16.61 -2.43 -6.21
CA THR A 160 -15.76 -1.46 -5.48
C THR A 160 -14.56 -1.00 -6.30
N THR A 161 -13.97 0.12 -5.89
CA THR A 161 -12.62 0.48 -6.35
C THR A 161 -11.61 -0.34 -5.54
N ARG A 162 -10.46 -0.67 -6.13
CA ARG A 162 -9.41 -1.45 -5.46
C ARG A 162 -8.17 -0.59 -5.22
N GLY A 163 -7.60 -0.73 -4.03
CA GLY A 163 -6.28 -0.18 -3.67
C GLY A 163 -5.43 -1.23 -2.98
N HIS A 164 -4.10 -1.14 -3.12
CA HIS A 164 -3.20 -2.08 -2.47
C HIS A 164 -2.81 -1.65 -1.05
N ILE A 165 -2.60 -2.62 -0.16
CA ILE A 165 -2.21 -2.38 1.25
C ILE A 165 -0.74 -2.75 1.53
N ASN A 166 0.05 -2.89 0.48
CA ASN A 166 1.45 -3.30 0.58
C ASN A 166 2.30 -2.38 1.48
N VAL A 167 2.95 -3.00 2.47
CA VAL A 167 3.88 -2.36 3.39
C VAL A 167 5.32 -2.63 2.95
N MET A 168 6.10 -1.56 2.74
CA MET A 168 7.49 -1.63 2.27
C MET A 168 8.45 -1.22 3.38
N LEU A 169 8.74 -2.14 4.30
CA LEU A 169 9.66 -1.89 5.41
C LEU A 169 11.11 -1.74 4.91
N ASP A 170 11.87 -0.84 5.53
CA ASP A 170 13.30 -0.73 5.27
C ASP A 170 14.00 -2.00 5.77
N GLY A 171 14.74 -2.70 4.88
CA GLY A 171 15.44 -3.94 5.23
C GLY A 171 16.55 -3.79 6.28
N THR A 172 16.92 -2.57 6.66
CA THR A 172 17.97 -2.30 7.66
C THR A 172 17.46 -2.41 9.09
N ASP A 173 16.27 -1.87 9.37
CA ASP A 173 15.73 -1.72 10.73
C ASP A 173 14.22 -1.98 10.84
N GLY A 174 13.55 -2.31 9.74
CA GLY A 174 12.13 -2.64 9.71
C GLY A 174 11.20 -1.42 9.85
N VAL A 175 11.71 -0.20 9.73
CA VAL A 175 10.87 1.01 9.80
C VAL A 175 10.24 1.29 8.43
N LEU A 176 8.95 1.66 8.44
CA LEU A 176 8.22 2.06 7.25
C LEU A 176 8.58 3.50 6.85
N ARG A 177 9.44 3.65 5.85
CA ARG A 177 9.86 4.96 5.30
C ARG A 177 9.44 5.18 3.86
N HIS A 178 9.10 4.11 3.16
CA HIS A 178 8.76 4.12 1.75
C HIS A 178 7.37 3.52 1.59
N HIS A 179 6.55 4.16 0.76
CA HIS A 179 5.27 3.63 0.34
C HIS A 179 5.30 3.39 -1.16
N LEU A 180 4.77 2.25 -1.56
CA LEU A 180 4.50 1.98 -2.98
C LEU A 180 3.29 2.83 -3.36
N LEU A 181 3.45 3.69 -4.37
CA LEU A 181 2.37 4.55 -4.85
C LEU A 181 1.38 3.75 -5.71
N SER A 182 1.92 2.94 -6.61
CA SER A 182 1.18 2.00 -7.44
C SER A 182 2.13 0.92 -7.97
N PHE A 183 1.57 -0.15 -8.52
CA PHE A 183 2.31 -1.11 -9.35
C PHE A 183 1.45 -1.57 -10.52
N SER A 184 2.11 -2.10 -11.56
CA SER A 184 1.44 -2.66 -12.73
C SER A 184 1.39 -4.18 -12.64
N LEU A 185 0.22 -4.74 -12.94
CA LEU A 185 0.04 -6.17 -13.17
C LEU A 185 0.56 -6.55 -14.57
N ALA A 186 0.74 -7.85 -14.80
CA ALA A 186 1.25 -8.37 -16.07
C ALA A 186 0.35 -8.03 -17.28
N ASP A 187 -0.94 -7.78 -17.04
CA ASP A 187 -1.90 -7.35 -18.06
C ASP A 187 -1.89 -5.83 -18.32
N GLY A 188 -1.02 -5.08 -17.63
CA GLY A 188 -0.90 -3.63 -17.70
C GLY A 188 -1.86 -2.87 -16.78
N THR A 189 -2.71 -3.55 -16.01
CA THR A 189 -3.58 -2.90 -15.04
C THR A 189 -2.76 -2.24 -13.94
N GLU A 190 -2.96 -0.94 -13.72
CA GLU A 190 -2.35 -0.23 -12.61
C GLU A 190 -3.18 -0.41 -11.34
N VAL A 191 -2.53 -0.79 -10.25
CA VAL A 191 -3.13 -0.89 -8.93
C VAL A 191 -2.56 0.23 -8.07
N PRO A 192 -3.37 1.24 -7.68
CA PRO A 192 -2.92 2.32 -6.80
C PRO A 192 -2.82 1.84 -5.35
N SER A 193 -2.09 2.58 -4.53
CA SER A 193 -2.12 2.43 -3.08
C SER A 193 -3.51 2.72 -2.52
N LEU A 194 -3.91 2.01 -1.47
CA LEU A 194 -5.13 2.35 -0.72
C LEU A 194 -5.01 3.70 0.01
N ALA A 195 -3.78 4.18 0.22
CA ALA A 195 -3.49 5.43 0.91
C ALA A 195 -3.46 6.68 -0.01
N LEU A 196 -3.90 6.53 -1.27
CA LEU A 196 -3.86 7.58 -2.30
C LEU A 196 -5.08 8.51 -2.28
#